data_AF-A0A3P2A4T0-F1
#
_entry.id   AF-A0A3P2A4T0-F1
#
_cell.length_a   1.000
_cell.length_b   1.000
_cell.length_c   1.000
_cell.angle_alpha   90.00
_cell.angle_beta   90.00
_cell.angle_gamma   90.00
#
_symmetry.space_group_name_H-M   'P 1'
#
loop_
_entity.id
_entity.type
_entity.pdbx_description
1 polymer ?
#
loop_
_entity_poly.entity_id
_entity_poly.type
_entity_poly.pdbx_seq_one_letter_code
_entity_poly.pdbx_strand_id
1 'polypeptide(L)'
;MDYTEWHAVDGDFIVRIDNHIVTQLTAYRQKTSRQPESLGLLVGLVWENAFWVKAITTPTPFDKLSRFLCIRTLKSANYNFKLLKKLNKQSNHQWHYLGEWHTHPETCPKPSKTDLDGWNKLPKNSYYDRNIHLFWICSIEDYSNDWLSIRINNVFFKLVLKNDESSQYNY
;
A
#
# COMPACT_ATOMS: atom_id res chain seq x y z
N MET A 1 -8.72 -9.93 -15.89
CA MET A 1 -8.94 -10.14 -14.44
C MET A 1 -9.35 -8.81 -13.82
N ASP A 2 -10.05 -8.82 -12.69
CA ASP A 2 -10.51 -7.63 -11.93
C ASP A 2 -9.49 -7.14 -10.89
N TYR A 3 -8.30 -7.76 -10.86
CA TYR A 3 -7.18 -7.41 -10.00
C TYR A 3 -5.83 -7.50 -10.74
N THR A 4 -4.81 -6.89 -10.16
CA THR A 4 -3.39 -7.12 -10.46
C THR A 4 -2.79 -8.06 -9.42
N GLU A 5 -1.86 -8.92 -9.83
CA GLU A 5 -1.16 -9.85 -8.95
C GLU A 5 0.34 -9.52 -8.92
N TRP A 6 0.91 -9.45 -7.72
CA TRP A 6 2.29 -9.05 -7.49
C TRP A 6 3.01 -10.10 -6.64
N HIS A 7 4.23 -10.46 -7.02
CA HIS A 7 5.00 -11.55 -6.42
C HIS A 7 6.25 -11.00 -5.76
N ALA A 8 6.59 -11.51 -4.58
CA ALA A 8 7.83 -11.19 -3.91
C ALA A 8 9.01 -11.80 -4.67
N VAL A 9 10.03 -11.00 -5.01
CA VAL A 9 11.17 -11.47 -5.83
C VAL A 9 11.97 -12.59 -5.15
N ASP A 10 12.18 -12.47 -3.84
CA ASP A 10 13.01 -13.39 -3.05
C ASP A 10 12.19 -14.11 -1.96
N GLY A 11 10.90 -14.36 -2.22
CA GLY A 11 10.02 -15.00 -1.24
C GLY A 11 8.73 -15.56 -1.84
N ASP A 12 8.08 -16.44 -1.08
CA ASP A 12 6.77 -16.98 -1.42
C ASP A 12 5.69 -16.10 -0.79
N PHE A 13 5.52 -14.88 -1.31
CA PHE A 13 4.43 -14.00 -0.88
C PHE A 13 3.77 -13.32 -2.06
N ILE A 14 2.44 -13.39 -2.11
CA ILE A 14 1.64 -12.85 -3.21
C ILE A 14 0.76 -11.70 -2.70
N VAL A 15 0.68 -10.62 -3.47
CA VAL A 15 -0.25 -9.52 -3.21
C VAL A 15 -1.17 -9.34 -4.39
N ARG A 16 -2.47 -9.53 -4.16
CA ARG A 16 -3.52 -9.16 -5.12
C ARG A 16 -4.09 -7.80 -4.79
N ILE A 17 -4.41 -7.03 -5.82
CA ILE A 17 -4.90 -5.66 -5.65
C ILE A 17 -6.02 -5.46 -6.66
N ASP A 18 -7.24 -5.22 -6.19
CA ASP A 18 -8.36 -4.95 -7.09
C ASP A 18 -8.05 -3.73 -7.98
N ASN A 19 -8.44 -3.79 -9.25
CA ASN A 19 -8.11 -2.75 -10.23
C ASN A 19 -8.73 -1.39 -9.86
N HIS A 20 -9.87 -1.38 -9.16
CA HIS A 20 -10.45 -0.13 -8.66
C HIS A 20 -9.56 0.53 -7.60
N ILE A 21 -8.79 -0.24 -6.83
CA ILE A 21 -7.83 0.31 -5.86
C ILE A 21 -6.65 0.95 -6.58
N VAL A 22 -6.12 0.30 -7.62
CA VAL A 22 -5.07 0.89 -8.49
C VAL A 22 -5.57 2.21 -9.09
N THR A 23 -6.82 2.23 -9.55
CA THR A 23 -7.46 3.44 -10.09
C THR A 23 -7.60 4.54 -9.03
N GLN A 24 -8.03 4.20 -7.82
CA GLN A 24 -8.14 5.15 -6.71
C GLN A 24 -6.77 5.75 -6.34
N LEU A 25 -5.73 4.92 -6.20
CA LEU A 25 -4.36 5.38 -5.91
C LEU A 25 -3.82 6.30 -7.01
N THR A 26 -4.13 5.99 -8.27
CA THR A 26 -3.72 6.81 -9.43
C THR A 26 -4.27 8.25 -9.36
N ALA A 27 -5.44 8.45 -8.75
CA ALA A 27 -6.02 9.77 -8.56
C ALA A 27 -5.25 10.65 -7.54
N TYR A 28 -4.43 10.05 -6.68
CA TYR A 28 -3.66 10.76 -5.65
C TYR A 28 -2.21 11.08 -6.07
N ARG A 29 -1.76 10.63 -7.24
CA ARG A 29 -0.41 10.89 -7.74
C ARG A 29 -0.13 12.40 -7.86
N GLN A 30 1.10 12.81 -7.53
CA GLN A 30 1.55 14.21 -7.57
C GLN A 30 1.87 14.66 -9.00
N LYS A 31 0.84 14.80 -9.85
CA LYS A 31 0.98 15.16 -11.26
C LYS A 31 1.43 16.59 -11.53
N THR A 32 1.41 17.47 -10.53
CA THR A 32 1.78 18.88 -10.65
C THR A 32 2.86 19.27 -9.65
N SER A 33 3.62 20.32 -9.97
CA SER A 33 4.78 20.75 -9.18
C SER A 33 4.46 21.23 -7.75
N ARG A 34 3.20 21.52 -7.42
CA ARG A 34 2.79 21.99 -6.08
C ARG A 34 1.90 21.01 -5.32
N GLN A 35 1.53 19.88 -5.91
CA GLN A 35 0.68 18.91 -5.23
C GLN A 35 1.43 18.30 -4.03
N PRO A 36 0.81 18.27 -2.84
CA PRO A 36 1.41 17.62 -1.69
C PRO A 36 1.41 16.10 -1.85
N GLU A 37 2.26 15.43 -1.09
CA GLU A 37 2.15 13.98 -0.89
C GLU A 37 0.77 13.65 -0.32
N SER A 38 0.28 12.48 -0.67
CA SER A 38 -0.92 11.86 -0.13
C SER A 38 -0.53 10.60 0.61
N LEU A 39 -1.27 10.25 1.66
CA LEU A 39 -1.07 8.98 2.38
C LEU A 39 -2.40 8.36 2.79
N GLY A 40 -2.37 7.06 3.05
CA GLY A 40 -3.48 6.32 3.63
C GLY A 40 -3.04 4.93 4.08
N LEU A 41 -4.03 4.08 4.35
CA LEU A 41 -3.84 2.70 4.79
C LEU A 41 -4.35 1.74 3.72
N LEU A 42 -3.68 0.60 3.59
CA LEU A 42 -4.10 -0.54 2.76
C LEU A 42 -4.91 -1.50 3.61
N VAL A 43 -6.06 -1.95 3.10
CA VAL A 43 -7.02 -2.76 3.84
C VAL A 43 -7.50 -3.93 2.98
N GLY A 44 -7.61 -5.12 3.57
CA GLY A 44 -8.11 -6.27 2.84
C GLY A 44 -7.92 -7.61 3.53
N LEU A 45 -7.86 -8.67 2.73
CA LEU A 45 -7.86 -10.05 3.19
C LEU A 45 -6.43 -10.53 3.44
N VAL A 46 -6.30 -11.44 4.40
CA VAL A 46 -5.02 -12.00 4.85
C VAL A 46 -5.09 -13.52 4.78
N TRP A 47 -4.09 -14.12 4.13
CA TRP A 47 -3.75 -15.54 4.19
C TRP A 47 -2.30 -15.69 4.63
N GLU A 48 -1.86 -16.92 4.83
CA GLU A 48 -0.51 -17.22 5.28
C GLU A 48 0.53 -16.53 4.40
N ASN A 49 0.55 -16.84 3.10
CA ASN A 49 1.53 -16.28 2.16
C ASN A 49 0.91 -15.33 1.14
N ALA A 50 -0.22 -14.71 1.47
CA ALA A 50 -0.85 -13.77 0.56
C ALA A 50 -1.66 -12.68 1.24
N PHE A 51 -1.65 -11.49 0.65
CA PHE A 51 -2.61 -10.44 0.92
C PHE A 51 -3.47 -10.18 -0.31
N TRP A 52 -4.70 -9.72 -0.09
CA TRP A 52 -5.53 -9.15 -1.14
C TRP A 52 -6.08 -7.80 -0.69
N VAL A 53 -5.59 -6.72 -1.30
CA VAL A 53 -6.03 -5.35 -1.05
C VAL A 53 -7.41 -5.13 -1.67
N LYS A 54 -8.40 -4.83 -0.83
CA LYS A 54 -9.81 -4.64 -1.21
C LYS A 54 -10.30 -3.20 -1.00
N ALA A 55 -9.61 -2.44 -0.15
CA ALA A 55 -9.94 -1.05 0.16
C ALA A 55 -8.69 -0.26 0.55
N ILE A 56 -8.79 1.07 0.46
CA ILE A 56 -7.82 2.00 1.01
C ILE A 56 -8.53 3.04 1.88
N THR A 57 -7.79 3.61 2.83
CA THR A 57 -8.17 4.92 3.37
C THR A 57 -7.50 6.02 2.56
N THR A 58 -8.08 7.21 2.62
CA THR A 58 -7.64 8.38 1.84
C THR A 58 -7.09 9.46 2.75
N PRO A 59 -6.32 10.43 2.21
CA PRO A 59 -5.87 11.58 2.98
C PRO A 59 -7.04 12.27 3.69
N THR A 60 -6.77 12.72 4.91
CA THR A 60 -7.73 13.41 5.77
C THR A 60 -7.32 14.88 5.95
N PRO A 61 -8.26 15.78 6.29
CA PRO A 61 -7.92 17.16 6.66
C PRO A 61 -7.06 17.28 7.93
N PHE A 62 -6.83 16.18 8.63
CA PHE A 62 -6.01 16.15 9.85
C PHE A 62 -4.56 15.77 9.58
N ASP A 63 -4.23 15.35 8.36
CA ASP A 63 -2.86 15.06 7.97
C ASP A 63 -2.06 16.35 7.79
N LYS A 64 -0.75 16.28 8.03
CA LYS A 64 0.18 17.36 7.67
C LYS A 64 0.89 16.94 6.40
N LEU A 65 0.50 17.57 5.30
CA LEU A 65 0.96 17.24 3.96
C LEU A 65 1.71 18.42 3.36
N SER A 66 2.88 18.14 2.80
CA SER A 66 3.63 19.04 1.94
C SER A 66 4.10 18.27 0.71
N ARG A 67 4.78 18.93 -0.24
CA ARG A 67 5.26 18.27 -1.46
C ARG A 67 6.21 17.08 -1.20
N PHE A 68 6.96 17.11 -0.11
CA PHE A 68 8.01 16.14 0.22
C PHE A 68 7.88 15.58 1.64
N LEU A 69 6.67 15.63 2.20
CA LEU A 69 6.42 15.17 3.56
C LEU A 69 4.94 14.86 3.73
N CYS A 70 4.64 13.63 4.14
CA CYS A 70 3.34 13.24 4.67
C CYS A 70 3.48 12.80 6.15
N ILE A 71 2.65 13.37 7.03
CA ILE A 71 2.60 12.97 8.44
C ILE A 71 1.16 12.66 8.83
N ARG A 72 0.95 11.41 9.27
CA ARG A 72 -0.27 11.00 9.95
C ARG A 72 -0.29 11.54 11.37
N THR A 73 -1.05 12.60 11.62
CA THR A 73 -1.20 13.16 12.98
C THR A 73 -1.97 12.21 13.89
N LEU A 74 -1.90 12.40 15.21
CA LEU A 74 -2.71 11.63 16.16
C LEU A 74 -4.22 11.70 15.86
N LYS A 75 -4.70 12.87 15.41
CA LYS A 75 -6.11 13.04 15.03
C LYS A 75 -6.45 12.27 13.76
N SER A 76 -5.56 12.27 12.77
CA SER A 76 -5.70 11.44 11.56
C SER A 76 -5.65 9.94 11.89
N ALA A 77 -4.74 9.51 12.77
CA ALA A 77 -4.63 8.12 13.22
C ALA A 77 -5.92 7.65 13.91
N ASN A 78 -6.48 8.45 14.81
CA ASN A 78 -7.75 8.15 15.47
C ASN A 78 -8.93 8.09 14.49
N TYR A 79 -8.93 8.96 13.47
CA TYR A 79 -9.94 8.92 12.41
C TYR A 79 -9.84 7.63 11.58
N ASN A 80 -8.64 7.32 11.10
CA ASN A 80 -8.36 6.11 10.32
C ASN A 80 -8.69 4.84 11.12
N PHE A 81 -8.40 4.80 12.42
CA PHE A 81 -8.77 3.66 13.28
C PHE A 81 -10.29 3.42 13.32
N LYS A 82 -11.10 4.48 13.38
CA LYS A 82 -12.57 4.36 13.30
C LYS A 82 -13.01 3.85 11.93
N LEU A 83 -12.37 4.32 10.86
CA LEU A 83 -12.65 3.86 9.49
C LEU A 83 -12.29 2.38 9.30
N LEU A 84 -11.14 1.94 9.82
CA LEU A 84 -10.75 0.52 9.81
C LEU A 84 -11.79 -0.35 10.53
N LYS A 85 -12.28 0.07 11.71
CA LYS A 85 -13.35 -0.65 12.42
C LYS A 85 -14.63 -0.75 11.59
N LYS A 86 -14.98 0.32 10.89
CA LYS A 86 -16.16 0.35 10.00
C LYS A 86 -15.97 -0.61 8.83
N LEU A 87 -14.84 -0.55 8.13
CA LEU A 87 -14.53 -1.44 7.00
C LEU A 87 -14.52 -2.90 7.44
N ASN A 88 -13.89 -3.21 8.58
CA ASN A 88 -13.89 -4.55 9.15
C ASN A 88 -15.33 -5.04 9.38
N LYS A 89 -16.18 -4.26 10.06
CA LYS A 89 -17.59 -4.63 10.30
C LYS A 89 -18.38 -4.81 8.98
N GLN A 90 -18.20 -3.92 8.01
CA GLN A 90 -18.89 -3.98 6.71
C GLN A 90 -18.48 -5.21 5.89
N SER A 91 -17.23 -5.64 6.02
CA SER A 91 -16.68 -6.84 5.37
C SER A 91 -17.01 -8.15 6.11
N ASN A 92 -17.98 -8.16 7.04
CA ASN A 92 -18.24 -9.28 7.94
C ASN A 92 -16.97 -9.77 8.66
N HIS A 93 -16.19 -8.82 9.16
CA HIS A 93 -14.93 -9.01 9.88
C HIS A 93 -13.75 -9.58 9.08
N GLN A 94 -13.85 -9.66 7.75
CA GLN A 94 -12.80 -10.26 6.90
C GLN A 94 -11.69 -9.29 6.47
N TRP A 95 -11.94 -7.98 6.48
CA TRP A 95 -10.96 -6.99 6.04
C TRP A 95 -10.17 -6.42 7.21
N HIS A 96 -8.85 -6.48 7.10
CA HIS A 96 -7.88 -6.10 8.10
C HIS A 96 -6.90 -5.05 7.57
N TYR A 97 -6.16 -4.42 8.48
CA TYR A 97 -5.07 -3.52 8.13
C TYR A 97 -3.89 -4.31 7.55
N LEU A 98 -3.48 -3.96 6.32
CA LEU A 98 -2.38 -4.64 5.62
C LEU A 98 -1.08 -3.83 5.68
N GLY A 99 -1.18 -2.50 5.75
CA GLY A 99 -0.03 -1.61 5.76
C GLY A 99 -0.38 -0.22 5.22
N GLU A 100 0.58 0.49 4.66
CA GLU A 100 0.45 1.91 4.34
C GLU A 100 0.76 2.20 2.87
N TRP A 101 0.13 3.24 2.34
CA TRP A 101 0.49 3.80 1.04
C TRP A 101 0.73 5.29 1.16
N HIS A 102 1.60 5.82 0.30
CA HIS A 102 1.77 7.25 0.09
C HIS A 102 2.27 7.57 -1.31
N THR A 103 2.38 8.85 -1.65
CA THR A 103 2.88 9.30 -2.96
C THR A 103 4.20 10.03 -2.82
N HIS A 104 5.08 9.86 -3.81
CA HIS A 104 6.31 10.63 -3.96
C HIS A 104 6.28 11.39 -5.29
N PRO A 105 6.87 12.60 -5.37
CA PRO A 105 6.98 13.36 -6.60
C PRO A 105 8.18 12.88 -7.45
N GLU A 106 8.36 11.56 -7.56
CA GLU A 106 9.48 10.88 -8.21
C GLU A 106 8.93 9.90 -9.27
N THR A 107 9.67 9.69 -10.36
CA THR A 107 9.31 8.69 -11.38
C THR A 107 9.56 7.27 -10.91
N CYS A 108 10.64 7.03 -10.17
CA CYS A 108 10.98 5.72 -9.60
C CYS A 108 11.22 5.88 -8.09
N PRO A 109 10.16 5.95 -7.28
CA PRO A 109 10.27 6.29 -5.88
C PRO A 109 10.99 5.21 -5.07
N LYS A 110 11.55 5.63 -3.95
CA LYS A 110 12.10 4.75 -2.90
C LYS A 110 11.76 5.32 -1.54
N PRO A 111 11.63 4.48 -0.50
CA PRO A 111 11.41 5.00 0.84
C PRO A 111 12.54 5.92 1.26
N SER A 112 12.18 7.08 1.77
CA SER A 112 13.07 8.01 2.43
C SER A 112 13.50 7.49 3.80
N LYS A 113 14.50 8.13 4.42
CA LYS A 113 14.87 7.84 5.80
C LYS A 113 13.70 8.06 6.77
N THR A 114 12.89 9.09 6.55
CA THR A 114 11.70 9.39 7.35
C THR A 114 10.67 8.27 7.25
N ASP A 115 10.46 7.70 6.06
CA ASP A 115 9.54 6.57 5.87
C ASP A 115 9.99 5.35 6.66
N LEU A 116 11.26 4.97 6.52
CA LEU A 116 11.83 3.81 7.22
C LEU A 116 11.76 3.99 8.75
N ASP A 117 12.07 5.18 9.26
CA ASP A 117 12.00 5.49 10.69
C ASP A 117 10.56 5.51 11.21
N GLY A 118 9.60 5.94 10.38
CA GLY A 118 8.18 5.85 10.67
C GLY A 118 7.71 4.39 10.72
N TRP A 119 8.06 3.59 9.73
CA TRP A 119 7.67 2.18 9.62
C TRP A 119 8.25 1.31 10.73
N ASN A 120 9.42 1.66 11.27
CA ASN A 120 10.02 0.98 12.43
C ASN A 120 9.26 1.25 13.74
N LYS A 121 8.42 2.29 13.80
CA LYS A 121 7.61 2.64 14.96
C LYS A 121 6.18 2.10 14.85
N LEU A 122 5.82 1.46 13.74
CA LEU A 122 4.49 0.88 13.57
C LEU A 122 4.26 -0.25 14.58
N PRO A 123 3.01 -0.39 15.08
CA PRO A 123 2.66 -1.55 15.88
C PRO A 123 2.87 -2.83 15.08
N LYS A 124 3.14 -3.94 15.77
CA LYS A 124 3.22 -5.24 15.10
C LYS A 124 1.87 -5.58 14.47
N ASN A 125 1.92 -6.06 13.23
CA ASN A 125 0.78 -6.57 12.51
C ASN A 125 0.93 -8.09 12.42
N SER A 126 0.42 -8.78 13.44
CA SER A 126 0.70 -10.20 13.68
C SER A 126 -0.27 -11.08 12.91
N TYR A 127 0.20 -11.69 11.82
CA TYR A 127 -0.54 -12.66 11.03
C TYR A 127 0.30 -13.92 10.87
N TYR A 128 -0.28 -15.08 11.21
CA TYR A 128 0.42 -16.36 11.13
C TYR A 128 1.81 -16.30 11.79
N ASP A 129 1.86 -15.79 13.03
CA ASP A 129 3.07 -15.59 13.85
C ASP A 129 4.20 -14.75 13.22
N ARG A 130 3.88 -13.99 12.17
CA ARG A 130 4.79 -13.07 11.49
C ARG A 130 4.31 -11.63 11.61
N ASN A 131 5.25 -10.71 11.71
CA ASN A 131 4.98 -9.27 11.63
C ASN A 131 5.01 -8.84 10.16
N ILE A 132 3.84 -8.66 9.54
CA ILE A 132 3.71 -8.44 8.10
C ILE A 132 3.10 -7.06 7.79
N HIS A 133 3.79 -6.26 6.99
CA HIS A 133 3.31 -4.95 6.52
C HIS A 133 3.52 -4.79 5.01
N LEU A 134 2.48 -4.38 4.30
CA LEU A 134 2.55 -3.99 2.88
C LEU A 134 2.79 -2.48 2.77
N PHE A 135 3.74 -2.08 1.93
CA PHE A 135 4.04 -0.68 1.69
C PHE A 135 3.99 -0.36 0.20
N TRP A 136 3.32 0.75 -0.13
CA TRP A 136 3.18 1.21 -1.51
C TRP A 136 3.49 2.70 -1.63
N ILE A 137 4.56 3.04 -2.35
CA ILE A 137 4.87 4.41 -2.73
C ILE A 137 4.52 4.62 -4.20
N CYS A 138 3.51 5.45 -4.44
CA CYS A 138 3.05 5.82 -5.77
C CYS A 138 3.99 6.86 -6.39
N SER A 139 4.50 6.57 -7.58
CA SER A 139 5.25 7.48 -8.43
C SER A 139 4.36 8.58 -9.05
N ILE A 140 4.95 9.50 -9.80
CA ILE A 140 4.20 10.47 -10.62
C ILE A 140 3.61 9.87 -11.91
N GLU A 141 4.10 8.70 -12.33
CA GLU A 141 3.73 8.05 -13.58
C GLU A 141 2.51 7.12 -13.35
N ASP A 142 2.71 5.82 -13.50
CA ASP A 142 1.71 4.78 -13.30
C ASP A 142 2.20 3.70 -12.32
N TYR A 143 1.35 2.70 -12.09
CA TYR A 143 1.62 1.66 -11.10
C TYR A 143 2.80 0.76 -11.47
N SER A 144 3.20 0.68 -12.74
CA SER A 144 4.37 -0.11 -13.16
C SER A 144 5.70 0.48 -12.65
N ASN A 145 5.69 1.77 -12.31
CA ASN A 145 6.84 2.49 -11.78
C ASN A 145 6.81 2.67 -10.26
N ASP A 146 5.78 2.17 -9.59
CA ASP A 146 5.64 2.32 -8.15
C ASP A 146 6.64 1.47 -7.38
N TRP A 147 6.92 1.90 -6.15
CA TRP A 147 7.63 1.07 -5.20
C TRP A 147 6.62 0.30 -4.36
N LEU A 148 6.53 -1.01 -4.56
CA LEU A 148 5.69 -1.90 -3.78
C LEU A 148 6.57 -2.94 -3.07
N SER A 149 6.39 -3.08 -1.77
CA SER A 149 7.18 -4.03 -0.98
C SER A 149 6.39 -4.60 0.20
N ILE A 150 6.58 -5.89 0.46
CA ILE A 150 6.10 -6.55 1.66
C ILE A 150 7.25 -6.66 2.66
N ARG A 151 7.01 -6.25 3.91
CA ARG A 151 7.96 -6.41 5.02
C ARG A 151 7.49 -7.54 5.92
N ILE A 152 8.31 -8.58 6.08
CA ILE A 152 8.06 -9.72 6.95
C ILE A 152 9.19 -9.79 7.98
N ASN A 153 8.85 -9.70 9.27
CA ASN A 153 9.83 -9.75 10.36
C ASN A 153 11.04 -8.80 10.17
N ASN A 154 10.75 -7.57 9.72
CA ASN A 154 11.72 -6.50 9.42
C ASN A 154 12.57 -6.70 8.15
N VAL A 155 12.35 -7.75 7.37
CA VAL A 155 12.98 -7.95 6.06
C VAL A 155 12.03 -7.49 4.97
N PHE A 156 12.51 -6.65 4.04
CA PHE A 156 11.75 -6.19 2.89
C PHE A 156 11.95 -7.10 1.69
N PHE A 157 10.85 -7.43 1.03
CA PHE A 157 10.83 -8.13 -0.24
C PHE A 157 10.18 -7.22 -1.27
N LYS A 158 10.88 -6.94 -2.37
CA LYS A 158 10.31 -6.19 -3.50
C LYS A 158 9.18 -7.01 -4.11
N LEU A 159 8.05 -6.37 -4.37
CA LEU A 159 6.94 -6.96 -5.11
C LEU A 159 7.05 -6.53 -6.58
N VAL A 160 6.97 -7.49 -7.50
CA VAL A 160 6.96 -7.26 -8.95
C VAL A 160 5.64 -7.74 -9.54
N LEU A 161 5.13 -7.00 -10.51
CA LEU A 161 3.89 -7.38 -11.19
C LEU A 161 4.11 -8.73 -11.86
N LYS A 162 3.18 -9.66 -11.67
CA LYS A 162 3.14 -10.89 -12.44
C LYS A 162 2.84 -10.52 -13.88
N ASN A 163 3.82 -10.69 -14.75
CA ASN A 163 3.59 -10.56 -16.19
C ASN A 163 2.60 -11.65 -16.59
N ASP A 164 1.51 -11.24 -17.25
CA ASP A 164 0.58 -12.17 -17.88
C ASP A 164 1.36 -12.98 -18.93
N GLU A 165 1.61 -14.26 -18.69
CA GLU A 165 2.12 -15.20 -19.70
C GLU A 165 1.11 -15.43 -20.85
N SER A 166 0.02 -14.66 -20.92
CA SER A 166 -1.02 -14.76 -21.96
C SER A 166 -0.64 -14.13 -23.31
N SER A 167 0.65 -13.82 -23.54
CA SER A 167 1.17 -13.34 -24.83
C SER A 167 2.11 -14.34 -25.55
N GLN A 168 2.20 -15.60 -25.13
CA GLN A 168 3.07 -16.59 -25.80
C GLN A 168 2.37 -17.57 -26.77
N TYR A 169 1.10 -17.38 -27.10
CA TYR A 169 0.49 -18.11 -28.22
C TYR A 169 -0.42 -17.20 -29.04
N ASN A 170 0.15 -16.58 -30.07
CA ASN A 170 -0.55 -16.30 -31.31
C ASN A 170 0.39 -16.65 -32.46
N TYR A 171 -0.13 -17.49 -33.35
CA TYR A 171 0.51 -18.24 -34.44
C TYR A 171 1.43 -17.45 -35.37
#